data_AF-A0A5F8GN92-F1
#
_entry.id   AF-A0A5F8GN92-F1
#
_cell.length_a   1.000
_cell.length_b   1.000
_cell.length_c   1.000
_cell.angle_alpha   90.00
_cell.angle_beta   90.00
_cell.angle_gamma   90.00
#
_symmetry.space_group_name_H-M   'P 1'
#
loop_
_entity.id
_entity.type
_entity.pdbx_description
1 polymer ?
#
loop_
_entity_poly.entity_id
_entity_poly.type
_entity_poly.pdbx_seq_one_letter_code
_entity_poly.pdbx_strand_id
1 'polypeptide(L)'
;MAAASYDQLLKQVEALKMENSNLRQELEDNSNHLTKLETEASNMKEVLKQLQGSIEDEAMASSGQIDLLERLKELNLDSSNFPGVKLRPKMSIRSYGSREGSVSSRSGECSPVPMGSFSRRGFMNGSRESTGYLEELEKERSLLLAELEKEEKEKDWYYAQLQNLTKRIDSLPLTENFSLQTDMTRRQLEYEARQIRAAMEEQLGTCQDMEKRAQLRVARIQQIEKDILRIRQLLQSQPAEAERASQSKPDHASHEAERPNEGPGAADVSVAPPAGSQYFLSP
;
A
#
# COMPACT_ATOMS: atom_id res chain seq x y z
N MET A 1 40.47 22.02 10.53
CA MET A 1 39.43 21.07 10.99
C MET A 1 39.23 21.34 12.47
N ALA A 2 38.10 21.93 12.86
CA ALA A 2 37.84 22.17 14.28
C ALA A 2 37.54 20.82 14.96
N ALA A 3 38.24 20.52 16.05
CA ALA A 3 38.01 19.29 16.81
C ALA A 3 36.62 19.34 17.46
N ALA A 4 35.97 18.18 17.57
CA ALA A 4 34.68 18.07 18.26
C ALA A 4 34.82 18.55 19.71
N SER A 5 33.84 19.29 20.20
CA SER A 5 33.80 19.71 21.60
C SER A 5 33.60 18.49 22.52
N TYR A 6 34.04 18.62 23.78
CA TYR A 6 33.90 17.56 24.79
C TYR A 6 32.45 17.05 24.90
N ASP A 7 31.46 17.95 24.90
CA ASP A 7 30.04 17.58 24.99
C ASP A 7 29.54 16.83 23.75
N GLN A 8 30.05 17.15 22.56
CA GLN A 8 29.73 16.41 21.33
C GLN A 8 30.32 15.00 21.35
N LEU A 9 31.55 14.85 21.84
CA LEU A 9 32.18 13.54 22.04
C LEU A 9 31.43 12.71 23.08
N LEU A 10 30.98 13.31 24.18
CA LEU A 10 30.23 12.60 25.21
C LEU A 10 28.91 12.05 24.67
N LYS A 11 28.15 12.87 23.94
CA LYS A 11 26.90 12.43 23.27
C LYS A 11 27.16 11.32 22.25
N GLN A 12 28.25 11.40 21.49
CA GLN A 12 28.63 10.33 20.56
C GLN A 12 28.97 9.03 21.28
N VAL A 13 29.69 9.09 22.41
CA VAL A 13 30.02 7.90 23.20
C VAL A 13 28.75 7.27 23.80
N GLU A 14 27.79 8.07 24.26
CA GLU A 14 26.51 7.56 24.74
C GLU A 14 25.69 6.88 23.63
N ALA A 15 25.62 7.50 22.45
CA ALA A 15 24.96 6.92 21.29
C ALA A 15 25.63 5.60 20.85
N LEU A 16 26.97 5.58 20.78
CA LEU A 16 27.73 4.38 20.43
C LEU A 16 27.58 3.27 21.47
N LYS A 17 27.45 3.60 22.76
CA LYS A 17 27.19 2.60 23.81
C LYS A 17 25.80 1.98 23.65
N MET A 18 24.79 2.80 23.37
CA MET A 18 23.43 2.32 23.10
C MET A 18 23.41 1.43 21.86
N GLU A 19 24.05 1.87 20.77
CA GLU A 19 24.16 1.09 19.54
C GLU A 19 24.92 -0.23 19.77
N ASN A 20 26.02 -0.21 20.51
CA ASN A 20 26.76 -1.44 20.83
C ASN A 20 25.92 -2.41 21.66
N SER A 21 25.11 -1.91 22.61
CA SER A 21 24.17 -2.73 23.36
C SER A 21 23.12 -3.36 22.45
N ASN A 22 22.58 -2.58 21.51
CA ASN A 22 21.57 -3.04 20.57
C ASN A 22 22.14 -4.11 19.63
N LEU A 23 23.34 -3.89 19.07
CA LEU A 23 24.03 -4.86 18.20
C LEU A 23 24.36 -6.17 18.93
N ARG A 24 24.71 -6.11 20.22
CA ARG A 24 24.93 -7.33 21.02
C ARG A 24 23.64 -8.12 21.20
N GLN A 25 22.52 -7.44 21.46
CA GLN A 25 21.21 -8.08 21.57
C GLN A 25 20.80 -8.74 20.25
N GLU A 26 20.94 -8.02 19.13
CA GLU A 26 20.64 -8.56 17.80
C GLU A 26 21.51 -9.78 17.46
N LEU A 27 22.80 -9.74 17.83
CA LEU A 27 23.71 -10.86 17.62
C LEU A 27 23.30 -12.08 18.46
N GLU A 28 22.89 -11.88 19.71
CA GLU A 28 22.37 -12.94 20.58
C GLU A 28 21.08 -13.55 20.02
N ASP A 29 20.15 -12.71 19.58
CA ASP A 29 18.90 -13.15 18.96
C ASP A 29 19.16 -13.96 17.68
N ASN A 30 20.10 -13.51 16.83
CA ASN A 30 20.54 -14.22 15.63
C ASN A 30 21.20 -15.56 15.98
N SER A 31 22.05 -15.60 17.01
CA SER A 31 22.68 -16.84 17.47
C SER A 31 21.61 -17.84 17.94
N ASN A 32 20.63 -17.38 18.72
CA ASN A 32 19.53 -18.20 19.19
C ASN A 32 18.66 -18.72 18.04
N HIS A 33 18.42 -17.89 17.02
CA HIS A 33 17.68 -18.30 15.83
C HIS A 33 18.44 -19.36 15.03
N LEU A 34 19.76 -19.20 14.85
CA LEU A 34 20.60 -20.18 14.17
C LEU A 34 20.55 -21.55 14.86
N THR A 35 20.67 -21.59 16.20
CA THR A 35 20.57 -22.83 16.96
C THR A 35 19.21 -23.52 16.78
N LYS A 36 18.11 -22.77 16.67
CA LYS A 36 16.79 -23.35 16.35
C LYS A 36 16.76 -23.98 14.97
N LEU A 37 17.30 -23.29 13.96
CA LEU A 37 17.39 -23.81 12.59
C LEU A 37 18.25 -25.09 12.52
N GLU A 38 19.37 -25.13 13.24
CA GLU A 38 20.21 -26.33 13.34
C GLU A 38 19.47 -27.51 14.00
N THR A 39 18.66 -27.21 15.03
CA THR A 39 17.83 -28.21 15.71
C THR A 39 16.73 -28.74 14.78
N GLU A 40 16.02 -27.86 14.07
CA GLU A 40 14.99 -28.24 13.09
C GLU A 40 15.57 -29.08 11.95
N ALA A 41 16.73 -28.69 11.43
CA ALA A 41 17.45 -29.45 10.40
C ALA A 41 17.87 -30.83 10.91
N SER A 42 18.32 -30.94 12.16
CA SER A 42 18.68 -32.21 12.79
C SER A 42 17.47 -33.12 12.98
N ASN A 43 16.34 -32.57 13.41
CA ASN A 43 15.08 -33.30 13.53
C ASN A 43 14.60 -33.82 12.17
N MET A 44 14.67 -32.98 11.13
CA MET A 44 14.31 -33.39 9.77
C MET A 44 15.22 -34.52 9.27
N LYS A 45 16.52 -34.44 9.54
CA LYS A 45 17.48 -35.50 9.22
C LYS A 45 17.13 -36.81 9.92
N GLU A 46 16.71 -36.78 11.18
CA GLU A 46 16.28 -37.97 11.91
C GLU A 46 15.01 -38.59 11.31
N VAL A 47 14.00 -37.77 11.00
CA VAL A 47 12.77 -38.22 10.35
C VAL A 47 13.07 -38.87 9.00
N LEU A 48 13.93 -38.25 8.17
CA LEU A 48 14.33 -38.81 6.88
C LEU A 48 15.06 -40.15 7.03
N LYS A 49 15.93 -40.27 8.04
CA LYS A 49 16.61 -41.54 8.35
C LYS A 49 15.62 -42.63 8.77
N GLN A 50 14.62 -42.28 9.57
CA GLN A 50 13.57 -43.21 9.99
C GLN A 50 12.71 -43.67 8.81
N LEU A 51 12.32 -42.74 7.92
CA LEU A 51 11.58 -43.06 6.70
C LEU A 51 12.40 -43.96 5.77
N GLN A 52 13.70 -43.69 5.60
CA GLN A 52 14.58 -44.55 4.81
C GLN A 52 14.64 -45.97 5.38
N GLY A 53 14.84 -46.12 6.70
CA GLY A 53 14.82 -47.43 7.36
C GLY A 53 13.49 -48.16 7.17
N SER A 54 12.36 -47.46 7.31
CA SER A 54 11.03 -48.02 7.08
C SER A 54 10.85 -48.56 5.65
N ILE A 55 11.39 -47.85 4.64
CA ILE A 55 11.33 -48.28 3.24
C ILE A 55 12.23 -49.50 3.02
N GLU A 56 13.42 -49.54 3.60
CA GLU A 56 14.33 -50.68 3.52
C GLU A 56 13.72 -51.94 4.17
N ASP A 57 13.06 -51.79 5.33
CA ASP A 57 12.35 -52.87 6.02
C ASP A 57 11.17 -53.40 5.18
N GLU A 58 10.36 -52.50 4.59
CA GLU A 58 9.27 -52.88 3.68
C GLU A 58 9.77 -53.52 2.38
N ALA A 59 10.90 -53.07 1.84
CA ALA A 59 11.52 -53.68 0.67
C ALA A 59 12.01 -55.10 0.95
N MET A 60 12.58 -55.37 2.13
CA MET A 60 12.97 -56.71 2.55
C MET A 60 11.75 -57.64 2.75
N ALA A 61 10.65 -57.13 3.31
CA ALA A 61 9.39 -57.86 3.42
C ALA A 61 8.76 -58.13 2.04
N SER A 62 8.79 -57.14 1.14
CA SER A 62 8.28 -57.24 -0.23
C SER A 62 9.15 -58.15 -1.12
N SER A 63 10.46 -58.28 -0.86
CA SER A 63 11.33 -59.22 -1.56
C SER A 63 10.91 -60.66 -1.31
N GLY A 64 10.52 -61.02 -0.08
CA GLY A 64 9.96 -62.34 0.20
C GLY A 64 8.62 -62.59 -0.52
N GLN A 65 7.84 -61.53 -0.72
CA GLN A 65 6.59 -61.59 -1.48
C GLN A 65 6.84 -61.71 -3.00
N ILE A 66 7.88 -61.05 -3.53
CA ILE A 66 8.26 -61.14 -4.95
C ILE A 66 8.73 -62.55 -5.31
N ASP A 67 9.53 -63.19 -4.44
CA ASP A 67 10.02 -64.58 -4.62
C ASP A 67 8.87 -65.60 -4.61
N LEU A 68 7.87 -65.39 -3.74
CA LEU A 68 6.66 -66.21 -3.74
C LEU A 68 5.84 -66.03 -5.03
N LEU A 69 5.78 -64.79 -5.53
CA LEU A 69 5.09 -64.45 -6.78
C LEU A 69 5.81 -65.04 -8.00
N GLU A 70 7.14 -65.07 -7.98
CA GLU A 70 7.97 -65.71 -9.00
C GLU A 70 7.77 -67.23 -9.01
N ARG A 71 7.76 -67.89 -7.84
CA ARG A 71 7.39 -69.32 -7.72
C ARG A 71 5.98 -69.63 -8.23
N LEU A 72 5.01 -68.77 -7.94
CA LEU A 72 3.64 -68.93 -8.46
C LEU A 72 3.56 -68.74 -9.98
N LYS A 73 4.44 -67.91 -10.55
CA LYS A 73 4.53 -67.69 -11.99
C LYS A 73 5.22 -68.86 -12.70
N GLU A 74 6.23 -69.47 -12.11
CA GLU A 74 6.87 -70.69 -12.63
C GLU A 74 5.87 -71.85 -12.72
N LEU A 75 4.99 -72.02 -11.74
CA LEU A 75 3.90 -73.01 -11.79
C LEU A 75 2.84 -72.71 -12.87
N ASN A 76 2.75 -71.47 -13.34
CA ASN A 76 1.78 -71.04 -14.35
C ASN A 76 2.32 -71.17 -15.79
N LEU A 77 3.65 -71.19 -15.98
CA LEU A 77 4.25 -71.36 -17.32
C LEU A 77 4.14 -72.79 -17.87
N ASP A 78 3.91 -73.79 -17.01
CA ASP A 78 3.69 -75.19 -17.43
C ASP A 78 2.24 -75.49 -17.82
N SER A 79 1.32 -74.52 -17.70
CA SER A 79 -0.10 -74.70 -18.01
C SER A 79 -0.63 -73.63 -18.97
N SER A 80 -0.98 -74.07 -20.18
CA SER A 80 -1.83 -73.39 -21.19
C SER A 80 -1.13 -72.83 -22.45
N ASN A 81 -0.95 -73.74 -23.41
CA ASN A 81 -1.29 -73.50 -24.81
C ASN A 81 -2.67 -72.81 -24.92
N PHE A 82 -2.78 -71.58 -25.42
CA PHE A 82 -3.91 -71.07 -26.23
C PHE A 82 -3.57 -69.69 -26.81
N PRO A 83 -3.75 -69.44 -28.13
CA PRO A 83 -3.44 -68.14 -28.70
C PRO A 83 -4.68 -67.24 -28.81
N GLY A 84 -4.52 -65.99 -28.39
CA GLY A 84 -5.04 -64.85 -29.14
C GLY A 84 -6.14 -64.03 -28.45
N VAL A 85 -5.77 -62.85 -27.96
CA VAL A 85 -6.53 -61.60 -28.17
C VAL A 85 -5.54 -60.43 -28.15
N LYS A 86 -5.45 -59.67 -29.26
CA LYS A 86 -4.76 -58.37 -29.32
C LYS A 86 -5.70 -57.29 -28.77
N LEU A 87 -5.35 -56.65 -27.66
CA LEU A 87 -5.93 -55.37 -27.27
C LEU A 87 -4.94 -54.24 -27.58
N ARG A 88 -5.37 -53.29 -28.41
CA ARG A 88 -4.68 -52.02 -28.65
C ARG A 88 -5.03 -51.03 -27.53
N PRO A 89 -4.05 -50.37 -26.89
CA PRO A 89 -4.30 -49.18 -26.09
C PRO A 89 -4.22 -47.89 -26.93
N LYS A 90 -5.16 -46.95 -26.72
CA LYS A 90 -5.06 -45.54 -27.13
C LYS A 90 -4.75 -44.69 -25.91
N MET A 91 -3.69 -43.88 -25.95
CA MET A 91 -3.55 -42.59 -25.23
C MET A 91 -2.16 -41.99 -25.46
N SER A 92 -2.07 -40.69 -25.77
CA SER A 92 -0.96 -39.78 -25.38
C SER A 92 -1.30 -38.35 -25.84
N ILE A 93 -1.76 -37.48 -24.94
CA ILE A 93 -1.00 -36.41 -24.27
C ILE A 93 -0.47 -35.35 -25.26
N ARG A 94 -1.10 -34.16 -25.21
CA ARG A 94 -0.58 -32.92 -25.80
C ARG A 94 0.08 -32.14 -24.67
N SER A 95 1.37 -31.86 -24.79
CA SER A 95 2.08 -30.93 -23.91
C SER A 95 3.15 -30.15 -24.69
N TYR A 96 3.35 -28.93 -24.19
CA TYR A 96 4.44 -27.96 -24.33
C TYR A 96 4.84 -27.39 -25.71
N GLY A 97 5.12 -26.08 -25.70
CA GLY A 97 5.76 -25.36 -26.81
C GLY A 97 5.68 -23.84 -26.70
N SER A 98 6.24 -23.27 -25.63
CA SER A 98 6.58 -21.84 -25.53
C SER A 98 7.93 -21.60 -26.20
N ARG A 99 7.99 -20.73 -27.22
CA ARG A 99 9.20 -19.95 -27.55
C ARG A 99 8.93 -18.80 -28.56
N GLU A 100 9.28 -17.60 -28.11
CA GLU A 100 9.87 -16.44 -28.80
C GLU A 100 9.25 -15.80 -30.05
N GLY A 101 9.08 -14.48 -29.95
CA GLY A 101 9.76 -13.54 -30.85
C GLY A 101 8.98 -13.08 -32.07
N SER A 102 8.68 -11.78 -32.15
CA SER A 102 8.95 -10.94 -33.33
C SER A 102 8.42 -9.51 -33.13
N VAL A 103 9.34 -8.56 -33.12
CA VAL A 103 9.09 -7.15 -33.42
C VAL A 103 9.19 -6.98 -34.94
N SER A 104 8.19 -6.38 -35.58
CA SER A 104 8.38 -5.73 -36.88
C SER A 104 7.25 -4.75 -37.21
N SER A 105 7.65 -3.48 -37.27
CA SER A 105 7.40 -2.50 -38.34
C SER A 105 5.97 -2.20 -38.78
N ARG A 106 5.60 -0.91 -38.70
CA ARG A 106 5.13 -0.16 -39.89
C ARG A 106 5.17 1.36 -39.68
N SER A 107 5.87 2.01 -40.61
CA SER A 107 6.09 3.44 -40.82
C SER A 107 4.89 4.17 -41.44
N GLY A 108 4.92 5.51 -41.37
CA GLY A 108 4.13 6.49 -42.14
C GLY A 108 3.79 7.69 -41.23
N GLU A 109 4.53 8.81 -41.21
CA GLU A 109 4.66 9.90 -42.21
C GLU A 109 4.02 11.21 -41.68
N CYS A 110 4.89 12.23 -41.53
CA CYS A 110 4.73 13.66 -41.80
C CYS A 110 3.47 14.44 -41.35
N SER A 111 3.66 15.45 -40.47
CA SER A 111 3.28 16.85 -40.74
C SER A 111 3.76 17.81 -39.63
N PRO A 112 4.59 18.83 -39.93
CA PRO A 112 4.82 19.98 -39.06
C PRO A 112 4.06 21.21 -39.58
N VAL A 113 3.43 21.99 -38.70
CA VAL A 113 2.79 23.28 -39.05
C VAL A 113 3.39 24.41 -38.19
N PRO A 114 3.66 25.61 -38.75
CA PRO A 114 4.63 26.55 -38.18
C PRO A 114 4.03 27.78 -37.48
N MET A 115 4.88 28.41 -36.66
CA MET A 115 4.93 29.83 -36.24
C MET A 115 3.64 30.54 -35.79
N GLY A 116 3.57 30.80 -34.49
CA GLY A 116 2.83 31.91 -33.89
C GLY A 116 3.80 32.83 -33.13
N SER A 117 3.83 34.08 -33.55
CA SER A 117 4.72 35.16 -33.15
C SER A 117 4.49 35.70 -31.72
N PHE A 118 5.53 36.39 -31.25
CA PHE A 118 5.68 37.14 -30.01
C PHE A 118 4.43 37.85 -29.48
N SER A 119 4.23 37.76 -28.17
CA SER A 119 3.74 38.89 -27.36
C SER A 119 4.43 38.88 -26.01
N ARG A 120 5.43 39.74 -25.89
CA ARG A 120 5.93 40.28 -24.64
C ARG A 120 4.78 41.13 -24.05
N ARG A 121 3.89 40.51 -23.28
CA ARG A 121 2.89 41.16 -22.42
C ARG A 121 3.30 40.75 -21.01
N GLY A 122 3.89 41.65 -20.22
CA GLY A 122 3.16 42.74 -19.60
C GLY A 122 2.95 42.30 -18.16
N PHE A 123 3.72 42.90 -17.27
CA PHE A 123 3.85 42.66 -15.83
C PHE A 123 2.53 42.98 -15.10
N MET A 124 1.47 42.18 -15.29
CA MET A 124 0.13 42.46 -14.72
C MET A 124 -0.72 41.21 -14.43
N ASN A 125 -0.15 40.02 -14.27
CA ASN A 125 -0.97 38.80 -14.25
C ASN A 125 -0.84 37.91 -12.99
N GLY A 126 -0.05 38.29 -12.00
CA GLY A 126 0.19 37.50 -10.79
C GLY A 126 -1.08 36.99 -10.09
N SER A 127 -2.19 37.72 -10.14
CA SER A 127 -3.49 37.29 -9.58
C SER A 127 -4.17 36.16 -10.38
N ARG A 128 -4.09 36.18 -11.72
CA ARG A 128 -4.67 35.13 -12.58
C ARG A 128 -3.87 33.84 -12.52
N GLU A 129 -2.54 33.92 -12.49
CA GLU A 129 -1.68 32.75 -12.27
C GLU A 129 -1.78 32.23 -10.83
N SER A 130 -1.91 33.09 -9.82
CA SER A 130 -2.12 32.66 -8.43
C SER A 130 -3.44 31.91 -8.24
N THR A 131 -4.49 32.32 -8.98
CA THR A 131 -5.80 31.63 -8.95
C THR A 131 -5.72 30.25 -9.60
N GLY A 132 -5.00 30.11 -10.72
CA GLY A 132 -4.78 28.79 -11.37
C GLY A 132 -3.93 27.85 -10.51
N TYR A 133 -2.86 28.37 -9.92
CA TYR A 133 -2.00 27.59 -9.01
C TYR A 133 -2.72 27.13 -7.75
N LEU A 134 -3.64 27.95 -7.22
CA LEU A 134 -4.50 27.57 -6.09
C LEU A 134 -5.38 26.35 -6.45
N GLU A 135 -5.99 26.35 -7.63
CA GLU A 135 -6.81 25.22 -8.12
C GLU A 135 -5.97 23.94 -8.31
N GLU A 136 -4.74 24.07 -8.82
CA GLU A 136 -3.80 22.95 -8.96
C GLU A 136 -3.46 22.32 -7.60
N LEU A 137 -3.18 23.15 -6.59
CA LEU A 137 -2.93 22.68 -5.22
C LEU A 137 -4.15 21.98 -4.61
N GLU A 138 -5.36 22.51 -4.83
CA GLU A 138 -6.61 21.87 -4.37
C GLU A 138 -6.87 20.52 -5.04
N LYS A 139 -6.57 20.42 -6.35
CA LYS A 139 -6.63 19.15 -7.09
C LYS A 139 -5.59 18.15 -6.58
N GLU A 140 -4.34 18.58 -6.38
CA GLU A 140 -3.27 17.73 -5.84
C GLU A 140 -3.64 17.19 -4.45
N ARG A 141 -4.14 18.06 -3.56
CA ARG A 141 -4.63 17.66 -2.22
C ARG A 141 -5.71 16.58 -2.31
N SER A 142 -6.69 16.79 -3.19
CA SER A 142 -7.81 15.86 -3.37
C SER A 142 -7.35 14.51 -3.91
N LEU A 143 -6.39 14.53 -4.84
CA LEU A 143 -5.78 13.32 -5.40
C LEU A 143 -5.01 12.53 -4.32
N LEU A 144 -4.17 13.20 -3.52
CA LEU A 144 -3.41 12.54 -2.46
C LEU A 144 -4.31 11.92 -1.39
N LEU A 145 -5.42 12.58 -1.04
CA LEU A 145 -6.43 12.02 -0.13
C LEU A 145 -7.11 10.79 -0.72
N ALA A 146 -7.49 10.83 -2.00
CA ALA A 146 -8.09 9.69 -2.69
C ALA A 146 -7.13 8.50 -2.80
N GLU A 147 -5.84 8.74 -3.03
CA GLU A 147 -4.82 7.69 -3.03
C GLU A 147 -4.65 7.03 -1.65
N LEU A 148 -4.63 7.83 -0.58
CA LEU A 148 -4.58 7.31 0.79
C LEU A 148 -5.81 6.45 1.11
N GLU A 149 -7.00 6.92 0.75
CA GLU A 149 -8.25 6.17 0.96
C GLU A 149 -8.28 4.87 0.15
N LYS A 150 -7.83 4.92 -1.11
CA LYS A 150 -7.74 3.73 -1.96
C LYS A 150 -6.81 2.68 -1.36
N GLU A 151 -5.61 3.09 -0.95
CA GLU A 151 -4.62 2.18 -0.36
C GLU A 151 -5.12 1.58 0.95
N GLU A 152 -5.84 2.34 1.78
CA GLU A 152 -6.43 1.81 3.03
C GLU A 152 -7.53 0.78 2.75
N LYS A 153 -8.43 1.03 1.78
CA LYS A 153 -9.44 0.04 1.37
C LYS A 153 -8.81 -1.25 0.85
N GLU A 154 -7.70 -1.14 0.14
CA GLU A 154 -6.96 -2.30 -0.38
C GLU A 154 -6.30 -3.09 0.76
N LYS A 155 -5.71 -2.42 1.75
CA LYS A 155 -5.22 -3.06 2.98
C LYS A 155 -6.33 -3.78 3.73
N ASP A 156 -7.45 -3.11 3.96
CA ASP A 156 -8.60 -3.68 4.66
C ASP A 156 -9.11 -4.95 3.96
N TRP A 157 -9.11 -4.94 2.64
CA TRP A 157 -9.47 -6.11 1.85
C TRP A 157 -8.52 -7.30 2.10
N TYR A 158 -7.20 -7.09 2.07
CA TYR A 158 -6.23 -8.15 2.40
C TYR A 158 -6.35 -8.63 3.86
N TYR A 159 -6.50 -7.71 4.80
CA TYR A 159 -6.66 -8.06 6.22
C TYR A 159 -7.95 -8.84 6.48
N ALA A 160 -9.05 -8.50 5.81
CA ALA A 160 -10.30 -9.28 5.90
C ALA A 160 -10.09 -10.72 5.41
N GLN A 161 -9.35 -10.94 4.32
CA GLN A 161 -9.02 -12.29 3.86
C GLN A 161 -8.16 -13.07 4.86
N LEU A 162 -7.11 -12.44 5.38
CA LEU A 162 -6.24 -13.05 6.39
C LEU A 162 -6.98 -13.37 7.69
N GLN A 163 -7.88 -12.49 8.11
CA GLN A 163 -8.73 -12.71 9.29
C GLN A 163 -9.68 -13.89 9.07
N ASN A 164 -10.25 -14.05 7.88
CA ASN A 164 -11.09 -15.20 7.56
C ASN A 164 -10.31 -16.52 7.60
N LEU A 165 -9.07 -16.55 7.09
CA LEU A 165 -8.21 -17.74 7.22
C LEU A 165 -7.87 -18.05 8.68
N THR A 166 -7.57 -17.01 9.46
CA THR A 166 -7.30 -17.15 10.91
C THR A 166 -8.51 -17.77 11.62
N LYS A 167 -9.72 -17.25 11.39
CA LYS A 167 -10.97 -17.81 11.93
C LYS A 167 -11.17 -19.28 11.52
N ARG A 168 -10.83 -19.64 10.27
CA ARG A 168 -10.93 -21.03 9.80
C ARG A 168 -9.94 -21.94 10.51
N ILE A 169 -8.70 -21.49 10.72
CA ILE A 169 -7.67 -22.23 11.48
C ILE A 169 -8.11 -22.43 12.93
N ASP A 170 -8.62 -21.38 13.57
CA ASP A 170 -9.08 -21.42 14.97
C ASP A 170 -10.31 -22.33 15.15
N SER A 171 -11.11 -22.50 14.09
CA SER A 171 -12.28 -23.38 14.09
C SER A 171 -11.97 -24.86 13.82
N LEU A 172 -10.71 -25.21 13.56
CA LEU A 172 -10.33 -26.60 13.31
C LEU A 172 -10.57 -27.48 14.54
N PRO A 173 -10.91 -28.77 14.37
CA PRO A 173 -11.15 -29.67 15.49
C PRO A 173 -9.94 -29.73 16.44
N LEU A 174 -10.16 -29.32 17.69
CA LEU A 174 -9.19 -29.46 18.77
C LEU A 174 -9.38 -30.84 19.42
N THR A 175 -8.85 -31.88 18.78
CA THR A 175 -8.85 -33.24 19.31
C THR A 175 -7.63 -33.45 20.20
N GLU A 176 -7.78 -34.15 21.33
CA GLU A 176 -6.65 -34.48 22.23
C GLU A 176 -5.59 -35.34 21.51
N ASN A 177 -6.00 -36.15 20.55
CA ASN A 177 -5.11 -36.92 19.68
C ASN A 177 -4.81 -36.18 18.38
N PHE A 178 -3.58 -36.33 17.89
CA PHE A 178 -3.17 -35.83 16.58
C PHE A 178 -4.05 -36.41 15.46
N SER A 179 -4.53 -35.54 14.57
CA SER A 179 -5.25 -35.90 13.36
C SER A 179 -4.49 -35.38 12.14
N LEU A 180 -3.99 -36.30 11.31
CA LEU A 180 -3.29 -35.96 10.06
C LEU A 180 -4.15 -35.09 9.14
N GLN A 181 -5.46 -35.36 9.07
CA GLN A 181 -6.39 -34.58 8.24
C GLN A 181 -6.50 -33.13 8.73
N THR A 182 -6.65 -32.92 10.05
CA THR A 182 -6.71 -31.58 10.64
C THR A 182 -5.40 -30.83 10.43
N ASP A 183 -4.27 -31.50 10.61
CA ASP A 183 -2.94 -30.93 10.45
C ASP A 183 -2.65 -30.52 8.99
N MET A 184 -2.99 -31.38 8.02
CA MET A 184 -2.89 -31.04 6.60
C MET A 184 -3.79 -29.86 6.22
N THR A 185 -5.01 -29.81 6.76
CA THR A 185 -5.93 -28.69 6.54
C THR A 185 -5.36 -27.38 7.11
N ARG A 186 -4.78 -27.43 8.32
CA ARG A 186 -4.11 -26.28 8.93
C ARG A 186 -2.97 -25.76 8.05
N ARG A 187 -2.05 -26.64 7.63
CA ARG A 187 -0.91 -26.26 6.77
C ARG A 187 -1.35 -25.65 5.44
N GLN A 188 -2.45 -26.14 4.87
CA GLN A 188 -3.02 -25.58 3.64
C GLN A 188 -3.53 -24.15 3.85
N LEU A 189 -4.26 -23.89 4.93
CA LEU A 189 -4.75 -22.53 5.26
C LEU A 189 -3.58 -21.57 5.56
N GLU A 190 -2.54 -22.04 6.23
CA GLU A 190 -1.32 -21.26 6.48
C GLU A 190 -0.56 -20.95 5.19
N TYR A 191 -0.54 -21.89 4.23
CA TYR A 191 0.02 -21.64 2.92
C TYR A 191 -0.77 -20.56 2.16
N GLU A 192 -2.10 -20.63 2.16
CA GLU A 192 -2.96 -19.59 1.58
C GLU A 192 -2.69 -18.22 2.24
N ALA A 193 -2.57 -18.17 3.57
CA ALA A 193 -2.26 -16.93 4.28
C ALA A 193 -0.89 -16.36 3.90
N ARG A 194 0.12 -17.22 3.67
CA ARG A 194 1.43 -16.80 3.15
C ARG A 194 1.35 -16.25 1.73
N GLN A 195 0.55 -16.87 0.85
CA GLN A 195 0.33 -16.37 -0.51
C GLN A 195 -0.33 -14.99 -0.50
N ILE A 196 -1.34 -14.78 0.36
CA ILE A 196 -2.01 -13.48 0.50
C ILE A 196 -1.05 -12.41 1.00
N ARG A 197 -0.20 -12.73 2.00
CA ARG A 197 0.83 -11.79 2.48
C ARG A 197 1.83 -11.43 1.38
N ALA A 198 2.30 -12.40 0.61
CA ALA A 198 3.21 -12.15 -0.51
C ALA A 198 2.56 -11.28 -1.59
N ALA A 199 1.31 -11.57 -1.98
CA ALA A 199 0.57 -10.76 -2.94
C ALA A 199 0.34 -9.33 -2.44
N MET A 200 0.01 -9.17 -1.15
CA MET A 200 -0.14 -7.85 -0.53
C MET A 200 1.17 -7.05 -0.59
N GLU A 201 2.30 -7.68 -0.29
CA GLU A 201 3.63 -7.05 -0.36
C GLU A 201 4.03 -6.69 -1.80
N GLU A 202 3.69 -7.52 -2.78
CA GLU A 202 3.92 -7.22 -4.20
C GLU A 202 3.09 -6.03 -4.70
N GLN A 203 1.83 -5.89 -4.24
CA GLN A 203 0.94 -4.81 -4.67
C GLN A 203 1.19 -3.50 -3.93
N LEU A 204 1.36 -3.56 -2.60
CA LEU A 204 1.41 -2.38 -1.74
C LEU A 204 2.84 -2.00 -1.31
N GLY A 205 3.81 -2.91 -1.44
CA GLY A 205 5.15 -2.79 -0.91
C GLY A 205 5.27 -3.37 0.51
N THR A 206 6.47 -3.30 1.08
CA THR A 206 6.67 -3.73 2.46
C THR A 206 5.90 -2.83 3.43
N CYS A 207 5.67 -3.30 4.66
CA CYS A 207 5.03 -2.50 5.71
C CYS A 207 5.73 -1.14 5.91
N GLN A 208 7.07 -1.12 5.85
CA GLN A 208 7.84 0.12 5.95
C GLN A 208 7.64 1.05 4.74
N ASP A 209 7.51 0.51 3.53
CA ASP A 209 7.29 1.31 2.32
C ASP A 209 5.93 1.97 2.32
N MET A 210 4.90 1.24 2.72
CA MET A 210 3.53 1.75 2.88
C MET A 210 3.49 2.87 3.92
N GLU A 211 4.12 2.66 5.08
CA GLU A 211 4.19 3.67 6.14
C GLU A 211 4.91 4.94 5.63
N LYS A 212 6.09 4.80 5.03
CA LYS A 212 6.85 5.92 4.46
C LYS A 212 6.04 6.66 3.39
N ARG A 213 5.39 5.94 2.49
CA ARG A 213 4.55 6.51 1.43
C ARG A 213 3.37 7.29 2.01
N ALA A 214 2.67 6.73 2.99
CA ALA A 214 1.58 7.41 3.67
C ALA A 214 2.07 8.68 4.39
N GLN A 215 3.17 8.60 5.13
CA GLN A 215 3.79 9.75 5.80
C GLN A 215 4.18 10.86 4.80
N LEU A 216 4.79 10.52 3.67
CA LEU A 216 5.16 11.48 2.63
C LEU A 216 3.92 12.17 2.03
N ARG A 217 2.86 11.40 1.73
CA ARG A 217 1.60 11.95 1.22
C ARG A 217 0.95 12.88 2.25
N VAL A 218 0.90 12.50 3.53
CA VAL A 218 0.36 13.34 4.61
C VAL A 218 1.18 14.62 4.77
N ALA A 219 2.52 14.52 4.77
CA ALA A 219 3.39 15.69 4.86
C ALA A 219 3.19 16.64 3.67
N ARG A 220 3.02 16.11 2.45
CA ARG A 220 2.73 16.89 1.25
C ARG A 220 1.37 17.58 1.36
N ILE A 221 0.32 16.88 1.82
CA ILE A 221 -1.01 17.47 2.06
C ILE A 221 -0.91 18.64 3.04
N GLN A 222 -0.23 18.47 4.17
CA GLN A 222 -0.05 19.54 5.16
C GLN A 222 0.69 20.75 4.58
N GLN A 223 1.67 20.51 3.70
CA GLN A 223 2.37 21.57 2.99
C GLN A 223 1.44 22.32 2.03
N ILE A 224 0.67 21.58 1.23
CA ILE A 224 -0.33 22.14 0.31
C ILE A 224 -1.35 22.99 1.07
N GLU A 225 -1.84 22.52 2.22
CA GLU A 225 -2.80 23.29 3.05
C GLU A 225 -2.20 24.62 3.52
N LYS A 226 -0.92 24.64 3.88
CA LYS A 226 -0.20 25.89 4.22
C LYS A 226 -0.03 26.81 3.00
N ASP A 227 0.28 26.25 1.83
CA ASP A 227 0.42 27.00 0.57
C ASP A 227 -0.92 27.63 0.16
N ILE A 228 -2.01 26.86 0.18
CA ILE A 228 -3.39 27.30 -0.08
C ILE A 228 -3.76 28.48 0.83
N LEU A 229 -3.51 28.38 2.14
CA LEU A 229 -3.80 29.45 3.09
C LEU A 229 -2.99 30.72 2.80
N ARG A 230 -1.69 30.58 2.50
CA ARG A 230 -0.82 31.71 2.16
C ARG A 230 -1.28 32.41 0.89
N ILE A 231 -1.63 31.67 -0.17
CA ILE A 231 -2.10 32.25 -1.43
C ILE A 231 -3.45 32.95 -1.24
N ARG A 232 -4.39 32.34 -0.50
CA ARG A 232 -5.68 32.97 -0.18
C ARG A 232 -5.51 34.28 0.59
N GLN A 233 -4.58 34.34 1.55
CA GLN A 233 -4.26 35.58 2.27
C GLN A 233 -3.68 36.65 1.33
N LEU A 234 -2.75 36.27 0.45
CA LEU A 234 -2.17 37.19 -0.54
C LEU A 234 -3.24 37.77 -1.48
N LEU A 235 -4.15 36.92 -1.98
CA LEU A 235 -5.28 37.34 -2.83
C LEU A 235 -6.26 38.26 -2.09
N GLN A 236 -6.52 38.02 -0.80
CA GLN A 236 -7.36 38.89 0.03
C GLN A 236 -6.69 40.23 0.39
N SER A 237 -5.37 40.30 0.41
CA SER A 237 -4.61 41.54 0.68
C SER A 237 -4.38 42.43 -0.55
N GLN A 238 -4.56 41.90 -1.77
CA GLN A 238 -4.39 42.64 -3.03
C GLN A 238 -5.48 43.68 -3.42
N PRO A 239 -6.71 43.75 -2.85
CA PRO A 239 -7.68 44.76 -3.26
C PRO A 239 -7.44 46.17 -2.67
N ALA A 240 -6.45 46.35 -1.77
CA ALA A 240 -6.22 47.64 -1.09
C ALA A 240 -5.26 48.61 -1.81
N GLU A 241 -4.52 48.18 -2.84
CA GLU A 241 -3.55 49.06 -3.53
C GLU A 241 -4.08 49.67 -4.85
N ALA A 242 -5.19 49.18 -5.39
CA ALA A 242 -5.80 49.75 -6.59
C ALA A 242 -6.58 51.05 -6.34
N GLU A 243 -7.04 51.31 -5.11
CA GLU A 243 -7.76 52.57 -4.78
C GLU A 243 -6.84 53.71 -4.33
N ARG A 244 -5.63 53.43 -3.82
CA ARG A 244 -4.68 54.47 -3.39
C ARG A 244 -3.85 55.08 -4.52
N ALA A 245 -3.74 54.42 -5.67
CA ALA A 245 -3.00 54.94 -6.82
C ALA A 245 -3.80 55.95 -7.67
N SER A 246 -5.11 56.11 -7.42
CA SER A 246 -5.97 57.06 -8.16
C SER A 246 -6.07 58.45 -7.50
N GLN A 247 -5.40 58.68 -6.36
CA GLN A 247 -5.42 59.99 -5.69
C GLN A 247 -4.01 60.52 -5.42
N SER A 248 -3.29 60.94 -6.46
CA SER A 248 -2.17 61.88 -6.26
C SER A 248 -2.00 62.90 -7.41
N LYS A 249 -2.69 64.05 -7.21
CA LYS A 249 -2.36 65.47 -7.56
C LYS A 249 -2.50 65.98 -9.02
N PRO A 250 -2.54 67.31 -9.25
CA PRO A 250 -3.15 68.48 -8.53
C PRO A 250 -4.03 69.33 -9.52
N ASP A 251 -4.88 70.33 -9.17
CA ASP A 251 -4.58 71.71 -8.75
C ASP A 251 -5.89 72.56 -8.70
N HIS A 252 -5.89 73.60 -7.86
CA HIS A 252 -6.59 74.91 -7.91
C HIS A 252 -8.08 75.05 -8.35
N ALA A 253 -8.92 75.57 -7.45
CA ALA A 253 -9.54 76.92 -7.55
C ALA A 253 -10.87 77.05 -6.75
N SER A 254 -10.84 77.95 -5.77
CA SER A 254 -11.88 78.84 -5.24
C SER A 254 -13.35 78.62 -5.62
N HIS A 255 -14.24 78.48 -4.63
CA HIS A 255 -15.20 79.55 -4.30
C HIS A 255 -15.98 79.29 -2.99
N GLU A 256 -15.95 80.30 -2.13
CA GLU A 256 -16.85 80.56 -1.00
C GLU A 256 -18.28 80.89 -1.49
N ALA A 257 -19.30 80.41 -0.77
CA ALA A 257 -20.52 81.16 -0.45
C ALA A 257 -21.35 80.45 0.65
N GLU A 258 -21.50 81.17 1.76
CA GLU A 258 -22.62 81.26 2.72
C GLU A 258 -24.01 80.82 2.19
N ARG A 259 -25.06 80.38 2.92
CA ARG A 259 -25.44 80.27 4.34
C ARG A 259 -26.81 79.50 4.42
N PRO A 260 -27.46 79.31 5.59
CA PRO A 260 -28.28 78.14 5.92
C PRO A 260 -29.80 78.36 5.82
N ASN A 261 -30.62 77.31 5.97
CA ASN A 261 -31.95 77.48 6.57
C ASN A 261 -32.52 76.23 7.29
N GLU A 262 -33.08 76.56 8.43
CA GLU A 262 -33.90 75.93 9.47
C GLU A 262 -34.85 74.76 9.15
N GLY A 263 -34.99 73.85 10.13
CA GLY A 263 -36.28 73.65 10.82
C GLY A 263 -37.09 72.37 10.53
N PRO A 264 -37.97 71.93 11.46
CA PRO A 264 -38.00 70.54 11.96
C PRO A 264 -39.37 69.82 11.86
N GLY A 265 -39.40 68.51 12.17
CA GLY A 265 -40.61 67.75 12.53
C GLY A 265 -40.31 66.23 12.56
N ALA A 266 -40.20 65.55 13.71
CA ALA A 266 -41.21 65.16 14.72
C ALA A 266 -41.92 63.82 14.42
N ALA A 267 -42.13 63.05 15.50
CA ALA A 267 -42.80 61.74 15.66
C ALA A 267 -41.90 60.50 15.37
N ASP A 268 -41.39 59.72 16.34
CA ASP A 268 -41.94 59.05 17.53
C ASP A 268 -42.66 57.71 17.23
N VAL A 269 -42.58 56.79 18.20
CA VAL A 269 -43.17 55.44 18.36
C VAL A 269 -42.26 54.29 17.86
N SER A 270 -41.51 53.56 18.70
CA SER A 270 -41.77 52.78 19.93
C SER A 270 -42.16 51.30 19.67
N VAL A 271 -41.23 50.41 20.07
CA VAL A 271 -41.34 49.13 20.79
C VAL A 271 -42.47 48.13 20.45
N ALA A 272 -42.08 46.89 20.08
CA ALA A 272 -42.48 45.63 20.77
C ALA A 272 -41.87 44.35 20.12
N PRO A 273 -41.26 43.43 20.90
CA PRO A 273 -41.33 41.96 20.69
C PRO A 273 -42.59 41.41 21.41
N PRO A 274 -42.98 40.10 21.46
CA PRO A 274 -42.16 38.87 21.48
C PRO A 274 -42.88 37.59 20.91
N ALA A 275 -42.43 36.42 21.40
CA ALA A 275 -43.04 35.08 21.37
C ALA A 275 -42.75 34.23 20.11
N GLY A 276 -42.32 32.97 20.19
CA GLY A 276 -42.36 32.01 21.30
C GLY A 276 -43.14 30.76 20.85
N SER A 277 -42.63 29.59 21.21
CA SER A 277 -43.27 28.26 21.14
C SER A 277 -43.15 27.49 19.82
N GLN A 278 -43.05 26.17 19.75
CA GLN A 278 -42.83 25.06 20.70
C GLN A 278 -42.74 23.77 19.84
N TYR A 279 -41.98 22.78 20.32
CA TYR A 279 -42.12 21.31 20.20
C TYR A 279 -42.76 20.65 18.95
N PHE A 280 -42.12 19.58 18.43
CA PHE A 280 -42.51 18.20 18.76
C PHE A 280 -41.52 17.14 18.23
N LEU A 281 -41.25 16.16 19.09
CA LEU A 281 -40.51 14.91 18.84
C LEU A 281 -41.44 13.81 18.32
N SER A 282 -40.83 12.87 17.56
CA SER A 282 -41.11 11.42 17.50
C SER A 282 -42.36 10.91 16.76
N PRO A 283 -42.42 9.60 16.41
CA PRO A 283 -41.46 8.49 16.66
C PRO A 283 -40.67 8.02 15.43
#